data_AF-K2FGR8-F1
#
_entry.id   AF-K2FGR8-F1
#
_cell.length_a   1.000
_cell.length_b   1.000
_cell.length_c   1.000
_cell.angle_alpha   90.00
_cell.angle_beta   90.00
_cell.angle_gamma   90.00
#
_symmetry.space_group_name_H-M   'P 1'
#
loop_
_entity.id
_entity.type
_entity.pdbx_description
1 polymer ?
#
loop_
_entity_poly.entity_id
_entity_poly.type
_entity_poly.pdbx_seq_one_letter_code
_entity_poly.pdbx_strand_id
1 'polypeptide(L)'
;AFLPWYFWVNLQASRATLSLPTLAELIRFLPLICTRLVMYINQSNSFPLSFLPVLLILLFLKIKKGQDVGPFLVSITLVTTYFLTMMAFSLISRVGRDFVNFSTPRYTIAIYPFLILLSALTLAQLWRINRFVFLATTTLYLFTNIFSLTALRSFLVEYLQEITHPYPTPEALVAAYLKKEAKDGDTAFVSLDRAHEPLLFHMDQKIRFVNRLKRVNNLVFPKNRANLPEYVYAFTGQPDWIILFGKRRVDLSLLTSEETFDYRDYKTILGIADLSGYEEVILPVYFSNLSRPEIDLHSFKKIEPKYEDQVFIYRKKKQ
;
A
#
# COMPACT_ATOMS: atom_id res chain seq x y z
N ALA A 1 -13.49 -3.18 -27.91
CA ALA A 1 -12.65 -4.10 -27.12
C ALA A 1 -11.92 -3.30 -26.04
N PHE A 2 -12.49 -3.22 -24.84
CA PHE A 2 -11.87 -2.59 -23.67
C PHE A 2 -11.13 -3.67 -22.89
N LEU A 3 -9.92 -4.04 -23.35
CA LEU A 3 -8.97 -4.72 -22.46
C LEU A 3 -8.46 -3.65 -21.48
N PRO A 4 -8.40 -3.90 -20.16
CA PRO A 4 -7.85 -2.94 -19.23
C PRO A 4 -6.35 -2.85 -19.52
N TRP A 5 -5.94 -1.76 -20.19
CA TRP A 5 -4.53 -1.45 -20.41
C TRP A 5 -3.93 -1.11 -19.05
N TYR A 6 -3.30 -2.11 -18.43
CA TYR A 6 -2.43 -1.86 -17.28
C TYR A 6 -1.19 -1.16 -17.78
N PHE A 7 -1.14 0.15 -17.60
CA PHE A 7 0.04 0.95 -17.92
C PHE A 7 1.20 0.50 -17.02
N TRP A 8 2.19 -0.18 -17.61
CA TRP A 8 3.48 -0.36 -16.97
C TRP A 8 4.25 0.95 -17.07
N VAL A 9 4.23 1.73 -16.00
CA VAL A 9 5.15 2.85 -15.86
C VAL A 9 6.47 2.28 -15.37
N ASN A 10 7.42 2.06 -16.29
CA ASN A 10 8.80 1.75 -15.91
C ASN A 10 9.46 3.02 -15.38
N LEU A 11 9.41 3.22 -14.07
CA LEU A 11 10.03 4.39 -13.42
C LEU A 11 11.56 4.35 -13.48
N GLN A 12 12.21 3.19 -13.71
CA GLN A 12 13.67 3.15 -13.91
C GLN A 12 14.08 3.89 -15.19
N ALA A 13 13.22 3.92 -16.20
CA ALA A 13 13.51 4.60 -17.46
C ALA A 13 13.23 6.11 -17.42
N SER A 14 12.69 6.66 -16.32
CA SER A 14 12.19 8.06 -16.25
C SER A 14 11.20 8.44 -17.37
N ARG A 15 10.73 7.44 -18.12
CA ARG A 15 9.85 7.55 -19.28
C ARG A 15 8.78 6.50 -19.06
N ALA A 16 7.52 6.92 -19.14
CA ALA A 16 6.40 5.99 -19.19
C ALA A 16 6.46 5.25 -20.54
N THR A 17 7.29 4.21 -20.63
CA THR A 17 7.35 3.33 -21.81
C THR A 17 6.31 2.25 -21.66
N LEU A 18 5.43 2.14 -22.65
CA LEU A 18 4.45 1.08 -22.73
C LEU A 18 5.17 -0.21 -23.14
N SER A 19 5.48 -1.06 -22.17
CA SER A 19 6.05 -2.39 -22.42
C SER A 19 5.06 -3.46 -21.96
N LEU A 20 4.70 -4.37 -22.85
CA LEU A 20 3.96 -5.57 -22.50
C LEU A 20 4.93 -6.61 -21.93
N PRO A 21 4.54 -7.39 -20.91
CA PRO A 21 5.34 -8.51 -20.46
C PRO A 21 5.55 -9.49 -21.60
N THR A 22 6.77 -10.02 -21.71
CA THR A 22 7.09 -11.07 -22.66
C THR A 22 6.37 -12.37 -22.27
N LEU A 23 6.17 -13.26 -23.25
CA LEU A 23 5.58 -14.58 -22.97
C LEU A 23 6.42 -15.37 -21.92
N ALA A 24 7.74 -15.22 -21.97
CA ALA A 24 8.65 -15.86 -21.01
C ALA A 24 8.44 -15.33 -19.58
N GLU A 25 8.26 -14.02 -19.41
CA GLU A 25 7.88 -13.43 -18.12
C GLU A 25 6.53 -14.01 -17.67
N LEU A 26 5.49 -13.95 -18.51
CA LEU A 26 4.16 -14.49 -18.16
C LEU A 26 4.22 -15.95 -17.68
N ILE A 27 5.00 -16.81 -18.35
CA ILE A 27 5.19 -18.21 -17.95
C ILE A 27 5.90 -18.32 -16.59
N ARG A 28 6.97 -17.55 -16.36
CA ARG A 28 7.69 -17.54 -15.08
C ARG A 28 6.80 -17.13 -13.91
N PHE A 29 5.79 -16.29 -14.16
CA PHE A 29 4.89 -15.79 -13.14
C PHE A 29 3.63 -16.61 -12.94
N LEU A 30 3.33 -17.58 -13.81
CA LEU A 30 2.16 -18.42 -13.70
C LEU A 30 2.03 -19.10 -12.30
N PRO A 31 3.11 -19.64 -11.69
CA PRO A 31 3.03 -20.19 -10.34
C PRO A 31 2.66 -19.15 -9.29
N LEU A 32 3.24 -17.94 -9.38
CA LEU A 32 2.93 -16.84 -8.47
C LEU A 32 1.47 -16.41 -8.60
N ILE A 33 0.97 -16.29 -9.83
CA ILE A 33 -0.44 -15.98 -10.13
C ILE A 33 -1.35 -17.03 -9.47
N CYS A 34 -1.06 -18.32 -9.65
CA CYS A 34 -1.82 -19.40 -9.04
C CYS A 34 -1.81 -19.34 -7.51
N THR A 35 -0.64 -19.20 -6.88
CA THR A 35 -0.51 -19.12 -5.42
C THR A 35 -1.22 -17.89 -4.86
N ARG A 36 -1.14 -16.74 -5.55
CA ARG A 36 -1.85 -15.51 -5.18
C ARG A 36 -3.35 -15.63 -5.38
N LEU A 37 -3.80 -16.30 -6.43
CA LEU A 37 -5.21 -16.58 -6.68
C LEU A 37 -5.80 -17.44 -5.56
N VAL A 38 -5.12 -18.51 -5.15
CA VAL A 38 -5.55 -19.37 -4.03
C VAL A 38 -5.64 -18.57 -2.73
N MET A 39 -4.61 -17.79 -2.38
CA MET A 39 -4.65 -16.91 -1.21
C MET A 39 -5.81 -15.91 -1.28
N TYR A 40 -6.04 -15.32 -2.45
CA TYR A 40 -7.08 -14.31 -2.66
C TYR A 40 -8.49 -14.90 -2.56
N ILE A 41 -8.71 -16.07 -3.16
CA ILE A 41 -9.96 -16.82 -3.02
C ILE A 41 -10.19 -17.10 -1.53
N ASN A 42 -9.19 -17.62 -0.81
CA ASN A 42 -9.33 -17.95 0.60
C ASN A 42 -9.59 -16.72 1.49
N GLN A 43 -8.98 -15.57 1.19
CA GLN A 43 -9.06 -14.37 2.02
C GLN A 43 -10.29 -13.49 1.74
N SER A 44 -10.88 -13.52 0.54
CA SER A 44 -11.89 -12.49 0.20
C SER A 44 -13.03 -12.94 -0.73
N ASN A 45 -12.93 -14.10 -1.40
CA ASN A 45 -13.90 -14.46 -2.46
C ASN A 45 -14.43 -15.89 -2.39
N SER A 46 -13.97 -16.69 -1.45
CA SER A 46 -14.44 -18.05 -1.21
C SER A 46 -15.94 -18.09 -0.96
N PHE A 47 -16.46 -17.17 -0.15
CA PHE A 47 -17.88 -17.10 0.16
C PHE A 47 -18.75 -16.71 -1.04
N PRO A 48 -18.45 -15.64 -1.80
CA PRO A 48 -19.12 -15.39 -3.08
C PRO A 48 -19.09 -16.56 -4.07
N LEU A 49 -17.95 -17.25 -4.20
CA LEU A 49 -17.82 -18.40 -5.09
C LEU A 49 -18.65 -19.61 -4.62
N SER A 50 -18.85 -19.78 -3.31
CA SER A 50 -19.68 -20.84 -2.75
C SER A 50 -21.16 -20.74 -3.16
N PHE A 51 -21.60 -19.57 -3.62
CA PHE A 51 -22.95 -19.37 -4.14
C PHE A 51 -23.15 -19.96 -5.54
N LEU A 52 -22.08 -20.16 -6.32
CA LEU A 52 -22.19 -20.80 -7.63
C LEU A 52 -22.75 -22.23 -7.52
N PRO A 53 -22.23 -23.12 -6.66
CA PRO A 53 -22.86 -24.40 -6.36
C PRO A 53 -24.34 -24.30 -5.97
N VAL A 54 -24.70 -23.34 -5.11
CA VAL A 54 -26.10 -23.15 -4.67
C VAL A 54 -26.99 -22.79 -5.86
N LEU A 55 -26.55 -21.85 -6.71
CA LEU A 55 -27.28 -21.49 -7.91
C LEU A 55 -27.37 -22.68 -8.88
N LEU A 56 -26.33 -23.47 -9.05
CA LEU A 56 -26.36 -24.68 -9.89
C LEU A 56 -27.34 -25.74 -9.36
N ILE A 57 -27.42 -25.93 -8.04
CA ILE A 57 -28.41 -26.82 -7.41
C ILE A 57 -29.83 -26.30 -7.67
N LEU A 58 -30.07 -25.00 -7.51
CA LEU A 58 -31.37 -24.39 -7.81
C LEU A 58 -31.75 -24.53 -9.28
N LEU A 59 -30.78 -24.39 -10.20
CA LEU A 59 -30.99 -24.64 -11.63
C LEU A 59 -31.44 -26.08 -11.86
N PHE A 60 -30.71 -27.04 -11.29
CA PHE A 60 -31.03 -28.47 -11.41
C PHE A 60 -32.45 -28.78 -10.89
N LEU A 61 -32.83 -28.21 -9.75
CA LEU A 61 -34.18 -28.37 -9.20
C LEU A 61 -35.27 -27.77 -10.11
N LYS A 62 -35.00 -26.65 -10.77
CA LYS A 62 -35.93 -26.06 -11.76
C LYS A 62 -36.07 -26.91 -13.02
N ILE A 63 -34.94 -27.42 -13.55
CA ILE A 63 -34.94 -28.34 -14.69
C ILE A 63 -35.79 -29.57 -14.36
N LYS A 64 -35.58 -30.17 -13.19
CA LYS A 64 -36.34 -31.35 -12.74
C LYS A 64 -37.85 -31.08 -12.63
N LYS A 65 -38.24 -29.84 -12.29
CA LYS A 65 -39.65 -29.42 -12.19
C LYS A 65 -40.27 -29.00 -13.53
N GLY A 66 -39.53 -29.05 -14.64
CA GLY A 66 -40.01 -28.62 -15.96
C GLY A 66 -40.33 -27.12 -16.04
N GLN A 67 -39.74 -26.31 -15.14
CA GLN A 67 -39.94 -24.86 -15.14
C GLN A 67 -39.10 -24.20 -16.24
N ASP A 68 -39.53 -23.04 -16.73
CA ASP A 68 -38.68 -22.22 -17.59
C ASP A 68 -37.40 -21.80 -16.83
N VAL A 69 -36.26 -22.25 -17.37
CA VAL A 69 -34.93 -22.01 -16.81
C VAL A 69 -34.20 -20.87 -17.50
N GLY A 70 -34.70 -20.32 -18.61
CA GLY A 70 -34.04 -19.28 -19.39
C GLY A 70 -33.61 -18.08 -18.53
N PRO A 71 -34.52 -17.43 -17.78
CA PRO A 71 -34.16 -16.32 -16.91
C PRO A 71 -33.14 -16.70 -15.81
N PHE A 72 -33.22 -17.95 -15.32
CA PHE A 72 -32.33 -18.43 -14.28
C PHE A 72 -30.90 -18.68 -14.79
N LEU A 73 -30.75 -19.23 -16.00
CA LEU A 73 -29.47 -19.36 -16.67
C LEU A 73 -28.81 -17.99 -16.89
N VAL A 74 -29.58 -16.99 -17.35
CA VAL A 74 -29.09 -15.61 -17.50
C VAL A 74 -28.59 -15.06 -16.15
N SER A 75 -29.30 -15.32 -15.05
CA SER A 75 -28.88 -14.89 -13.72
C SER A 75 -27.56 -15.54 -13.30
N ILE A 76 -27.39 -16.86 -13.52
CA ILE A 76 -26.13 -17.57 -13.24
C ILE A 76 -24.99 -16.98 -14.06
N THR A 77 -25.19 -16.78 -15.36
CA THR A 77 -24.16 -16.20 -16.23
C THR A 77 -23.76 -14.81 -15.74
N LEU A 78 -24.72 -13.94 -15.46
CA LEU A 78 -24.45 -12.58 -14.97
C LEU A 78 -23.68 -12.58 -13.64
N VAL A 79 -24.09 -13.39 -12.67
CA VAL A 79 -23.41 -13.52 -11.38
C VAL A 79 -22.00 -14.08 -11.55
N THR A 80 -21.83 -15.10 -12.37
CA THR A 80 -20.52 -15.74 -12.63
C THR A 80 -19.57 -14.76 -13.32
N THR A 81 -20.01 -14.12 -14.40
CA THR A 81 -19.21 -13.12 -15.12
C THR A 81 -18.85 -11.96 -14.22
N TYR A 82 -19.77 -11.51 -13.37
CA TYR A 82 -19.52 -10.45 -12.40
C TYR A 82 -18.38 -10.82 -11.44
N PHE A 83 -18.47 -11.97 -10.76
CA PHE A 83 -17.45 -12.41 -9.82
C PHE A 83 -16.10 -12.70 -10.49
N LEU A 84 -16.10 -13.32 -11.67
CA LEU A 84 -14.88 -13.54 -12.44
C LEU A 84 -14.21 -12.22 -12.84
N THR A 85 -15.00 -11.22 -13.24
CA THR A 85 -14.48 -9.88 -13.58
C THR A 85 -13.82 -9.24 -12.35
N MET A 86 -14.51 -9.21 -11.22
CA MET A 86 -13.97 -8.65 -9.97
C MET A 86 -12.73 -9.40 -9.48
N MET A 87 -12.72 -10.73 -9.60
CA MET A 87 -11.58 -11.57 -9.28
C MET A 87 -10.39 -11.28 -10.19
N ALA A 88 -10.61 -11.17 -11.50
CA ALA A 88 -9.57 -10.82 -12.46
C ALA A 88 -8.97 -9.44 -12.15
N PHE A 89 -9.79 -8.42 -11.91
CA PHE A 89 -9.32 -7.09 -11.55
C PHE A 89 -8.46 -7.09 -10.28
N SER A 90 -8.91 -7.80 -9.26
CA SER A 90 -8.20 -7.87 -7.98
C SER A 90 -6.89 -8.66 -8.11
N LEU A 91 -6.89 -9.74 -8.89
CA LEU A 91 -5.69 -10.52 -9.20
C LEU A 91 -4.68 -9.66 -9.96
N ILE A 92 -5.09 -8.97 -11.01
CA ILE A 92 -4.17 -8.13 -11.79
C ILE A 92 -3.65 -6.97 -10.91
N SER A 93 -4.49 -6.36 -10.08
CA SER A 93 -4.05 -5.35 -9.11
C SER A 93 -2.97 -5.88 -8.15
N ARG A 94 -3.10 -7.12 -7.68
CA ARG A 94 -2.14 -7.73 -6.73
C ARG A 94 -0.88 -8.22 -7.43
N VAL A 95 -1.01 -8.85 -8.59
CA VAL A 95 0.11 -9.33 -9.40
C VAL A 95 0.95 -8.16 -9.91
N GLY A 96 0.31 -7.07 -10.37
CA GLY A 96 1.02 -5.84 -10.74
C GLY A 96 1.88 -5.26 -9.62
N ARG A 97 1.59 -5.60 -8.34
CA ARG A 97 2.37 -5.15 -7.19
C ARG A 97 3.70 -5.85 -7.12
N ASP A 98 3.64 -7.17 -7.16
CA ASP A 98 4.81 -8.05 -7.04
C ASP A 98 5.76 -7.85 -8.23
N PHE A 99 5.22 -7.45 -9.39
CA PHE A 99 6.02 -7.17 -10.59
C PHE A 99 6.71 -5.81 -10.57
N VAL A 100 5.99 -4.78 -10.15
CA VAL A 100 6.38 -3.40 -10.45
C VAL A 100 6.73 -2.62 -9.18
N ASN A 101 6.53 -3.16 -7.97
CA ASN A 101 6.60 -2.40 -6.69
C ASN A 101 5.70 -1.14 -6.66
N PHE A 102 4.88 -0.91 -7.70
CA PHE A 102 4.19 0.35 -7.95
C PHE A 102 2.68 0.19 -8.19
N SER A 103 2.06 -0.99 -8.05
CA SER A 103 0.58 -1.08 -8.09
C SER A 103 -0.04 -0.58 -6.77
N THR A 104 0.11 0.71 -6.55
CA THR A 104 -0.65 1.40 -5.52
C THR A 104 -2.13 1.43 -5.95
N PRO A 105 -3.08 1.26 -5.01
CA PRO A 105 -4.53 1.40 -5.26
C PRO A 105 -4.91 2.70 -5.99
N ARG A 106 -4.03 3.70 -5.95
CA ARG A 106 -4.14 4.98 -6.65
C ARG A 106 -4.35 4.82 -8.16
N TYR A 107 -3.80 3.79 -8.79
CA TYR A 107 -3.95 3.58 -10.23
C TYR A 107 -5.25 2.85 -10.61
N THR A 108 -5.91 2.19 -9.66
CA THR A 108 -7.20 1.53 -9.89
C THR A 108 -8.38 2.45 -9.64
N ILE A 109 -8.17 3.61 -9.00
CA ILE A 109 -9.25 4.56 -8.71
C ILE A 109 -9.98 5.05 -9.98
N ALA A 110 -9.25 5.16 -11.11
CA ALA A 110 -9.82 5.61 -12.38
C ALA A 110 -10.81 4.60 -12.98
N ILE A 111 -10.67 3.31 -12.67
CA ILE A 111 -11.56 2.26 -13.20
C ILE A 111 -12.75 1.99 -12.28
N TYR A 112 -12.72 2.46 -11.03
CA TYR A 112 -13.80 2.22 -10.06
C TYR A 112 -15.18 2.71 -10.54
N PRO A 113 -15.34 3.90 -11.15
CA PRO A 113 -16.64 4.32 -11.65
C PRO A 113 -17.23 3.33 -12.68
N PHE A 114 -16.39 2.78 -13.55
CA PHE A 114 -16.81 1.77 -14.53
C PHE A 114 -17.22 0.46 -13.86
N LEU A 115 -16.45 -0.02 -12.87
CA LEU A 115 -16.78 -1.23 -12.12
C LEU A 115 -18.06 -1.08 -11.29
N ILE A 116 -18.29 0.10 -10.72
CA ILE A 116 -19.52 0.43 -9.99
C ILE A 116 -20.70 0.42 -10.96
N LEU A 117 -20.58 1.03 -12.14
CA LEU A 117 -21.63 1.02 -13.15
C LEU A 117 -21.94 -0.40 -13.63
N LEU A 118 -20.91 -1.21 -13.91
CA LEU A 118 -21.08 -2.60 -14.29
C LEU A 118 -21.79 -3.40 -13.18
N SER A 119 -21.40 -3.19 -11.92
CA SER A 119 -22.07 -3.81 -10.77
C SER A 119 -23.55 -3.40 -10.70
N ALA A 120 -23.85 -2.11 -10.85
CA ALA A 120 -25.21 -1.59 -10.81
C ALA A 120 -26.08 -2.15 -11.94
N LEU A 121 -25.55 -2.23 -13.17
CA LEU A 121 -26.25 -2.81 -14.31
C LEU A 121 -26.54 -4.30 -14.09
N THR A 122 -25.57 -5.08 -13.60
CA THR A 122 -25.77 -6.49 -13.27
C THR A 122 -26.85 -6.67 -12.20
N LEU A 123 -26.77 -5.90 -11.12
CA LEU A 123 -27.77 -5.95 -10.04
C LEU A 123 -29.16 -5.51 -10.53
N ALA A 124 -29.26 -4.48 -11.38
CA ALA A 124 -30.54 -4.06 -11.97
C ALA A 124 -31.17 -5.16 -12.84
N GLN A 125 -30.38 -5.92 -13.60
CA GLN A 125 -30.88 -7.07 -14.36
C GLN A 125 -31.31 -8.21 -13.44
N LEU A 126 -30.54 -8.51 -12.39
CA LEU A 126 -30.92 -9.52 -11.38
C LEU A 126 -32.23 -9.16 -10.70
N TRP A 127 -32.48 -7.88 -10.39
CA TRP A 127 -33.75 -7.42 -9.82
C TRP A 127 -34.95 -7.71 -10.72
N ARG A 128 -34.80 -7.47 -12.03
CA ARG A 128 -35.84 -7.73 -13.04
C ARG A 128 -36.15 -9.23 -13.17
N ILE A 129 -35.13 -10.08 -13.03
CA ILE A 129 -35.29 -11.52 -13.16
C ILE A 129 -35.81 -12.15 -11.86
N ASN A 130 -35.18 -11.86 -10.73
CA ASN A 130 -35.51 -12.44 -9.43
C ASN A 130 -35.01 -11.57 -8.26
N ARG A 131 -35.96 -10.96 -7.54
CA ARG A 131 -35.69 -10.09 -6.38
C ARG A 131 -34.93 -10.80 -5.25
N PHE A 132 -35.17 -12.08 -5.02
CA PHE A 132 -34.46 -12.83 -3.97
C PHE A 132 -33.00 -13.07 -4.33
N VAL A 133 -32.71 -13.41 -5.61
CA VAL A 133 -31.33 -13.55 -6.09
C VAL A 133 -30.62 -12.20 -5.99
N PHE A 134 -31.28 -11.11 -6.40
CA PHE A 134 -30.74 -9.76 -6.22
C PHE A 134 -30.40 -9.45 -4.75
N LEU A 135 -31.33 -9.70 -3.81
CA LEU A 135 -31.10 -9.41 -2.39
C LEU A 135 -29.94 -10.25 -1.84
N ALA A 136 -29.89 -11.53 -2.19
CA ALA A 136 -28.81 -12.42 -1.80
C ALA A 136 -27.45 -11.93 -2.37
N THR A 137 -27.36 -11.67 -3.67
CA THR A 137 -26.13 -11.19 -4.32
C THR A 137 -25.68 -9.83 -3.76
N THR A 138 -26.61 -8.90 -3.53
CA THR A 138 -26.30 -7.58 -2.96
C THR A 138 -25.79 -7.71 -1.53
N THR A 139 -26.44 -8.53 -0.70
CA THR A 139 -26.01 -8.80 0.67
C THR A 139 -24.61 -9.41 0.68
N LEU A 140 -24.36 -10.40 -0.16
CA LEU A 140 -23.03 -11.00 -0.30
C LEU A 140 -21.98 -9.99 -0.73
N TYR A 141 -22.30 -9.11 -1.67
CA TYR A 141 -21.39 -8.08 -2.15
C TYR A 141 -21.03 -7.09 -1.04
N LEU A 142 -22.02 -6.61 -0.28
CA LEU A 142 -21.83 -5.68 0.84
C LEU A 142 -21.05 -6.29 2.00
N PHE A 143 -21.18 -7.59 2.21
CA PHE A 143 -20.56 -8.32 3.32
C PHE A 143 -19.45 -9.28 2.88
N THR A 144 -18.90 -9.10 1.66
CA THR A 144 -17.84 -9.98 1.13
C THR A 144 -16.58 -9.95 1.97
N ASN A 145 -16.34 -8.85 2.69
CA ASN A 145 -15.23 -8.71 3.62
C ASN A 145 -15.45 -9.46 4.94
N ILE A 146 -16.71 -9.55 5.41
CA ILE A 146 -17.06 -10.22 6.68
C ILE A 146 -16.79 -11.72 6.61
N PHE A 147 -17.17 -12.36 5.52
CA PHE A 147 -17.14 -13.81 5.38
C PHE A 147 -15.84 -14.31 4.71
N SER A 148 -14.68 -13.91 5.26
CA SER A 148 -13.42 -14.57 4.87
C SER A 148 -13.29 -15.94 5.56
N LEU A 149 -12.66 -16.92 4.89
CA LEU A 149 -12.42 -18.24 5.51
C LEU A 149 -11.43 -18.17 6.68
N THR A 150 -10.64 -17.10 6.76
CA THR A 150 -9.54 -16.98 7.72
C THR A 150 -9.93 -16.23 9.00
N ALA A 151 -10.84 -15.26 8.91
CA ALA A 151 -11.31 -14.48 10.06
C ALA A 151 -12.61 -13.72 9.73
N LEU A 152 -13.52 -13.62 10.70
CA LEU A 152 -14.64 -12.69 10.58
C LEU A 152 -14.12 -11.26 10.72
N ARG A 153 -14.17 -10.47 9.65
CA ARG A 153 -13.55 -9.14 9.60
C ARG A 153 -14.42 -8.14 8.84
N SER A 154 -14.84 -7.05 9.47
CA SER A 154 -15.59 -5.99 8.78
C SER A 154 -14.72 -4.75 8.63
N PHE A 155 -14.24 -4.49 7.42
CA PHE A 155 -13.45 -3.27 7.12
C PHE A 155 -14.20 -1.98 7.45
N LEU A 156 -15.54 -1.96 7.31
CA LEU A 156 -16.33 -0.78 7.66
C LEU A 156 -16.30 -0.53 9.17
N VAL A 157 -16.49 -1.58 9.98
CA VAL A 157 -16.46 -1.47 11.45
C VAL A 157 -15.06 -1.10 11.92
N GLU A 158 -14.02 -1.74 11.37
CA GLU A 158 -12.63 -1.43 11.68
C GLU A 158 -12.25 0.00 11.30
N TYR A 159 -12.68 0.48 10.13
CA TYR A 159 -12.49 1.87 9.72
C TYR A 159 -13.16 2.87 10.65
N LEU A 160 -14.42 2.60 11.02
CA LEU A 160 -15.13 3.43 12.00
C LEU A 160 -14.43 3.42 13.35
N GLN A 161 -13.94 2.25 13.79
CA GLN A 161 -13.18 2.10 15.03
C GLN A 161 -11.89 2.92 14.99
N GLU A 162 -11.14 2.89 13.89
CA GLU A 162 -9.90 3.65 13.73
C GLU A 162 -10.14 5.17 13.75
N ILE A 163 -11.17 5.66 13.05
CA ILE A 163 -11.49 7.09 13.04
C ILE A 163 -11.97 7.57 14.40
N THR A 164 -12.73 6.75 15.11
CA THR A 164 -13.26 7.10 16.44
C THR A 164 -12.24 6.90 17.57
N HIS A 165 -11.18 6.12 17.33
CA HIS A 165 -10.10 5.85 18.29
C HIS A 165 -8.74 6.10 17.64
N PRO A 166 -8.41 7.37 17.31
CA PRO A 166 -7.13 7.69 16.69
C PRO A 166 -5.99 7.29 17.62
N TYR A 167 -5.01 6.59 17.08
CA TYR A 167 -3.78 6.24 17.78
C TYR A 167 -2.62 7.08 17.25
N PRO A 168 -1.60 7.38 18.08
CA PRO A 168 -0.48 8.19 17.65
C PRO A 168 0.31 7.45 16.56
N THR A 169 0.57 8.14 15.45
CA THR A 169 1.41 7.64 14.36
C THR A 169 2.89 7.72 14.77
N PRO A 170 3.79 6.92 14.16
CA PRO A 170 5.20 7.00 14.45
C PRO A 170 5.77 8.41 14.18
N GLU A 171 5.33 9.09 13.13
CA GLU A 171 5.76 10.46 12.84
C GLU A 171 5.26 11.46 13.90
N ALA A 172 4.03 11.29 14.41
CA ALA A 172 3.51 12.16 15.47
C ALA A 172 4.30 11.99 16.78
N LEU A 173 4.68 10.77 17.14
CA LEU A 173 5.50 10.50 18.33
C LEU A 173 6.92 11.04 18.19
N VAL A 174 7.53 10.84 17.02
CA VAL A 174 8.85 11.42 16.72
C VAL A 174 8.79 12.94 16.79
N ALA A 175 7.79 13.57 16.17
CA ALA A 175 7.62 15.02 16.23
C ALA A 175 7.40 15.51 17.66
N ALA A 176 6.59 14.83 18.47
CA ALA A 176 6.39 15.18 19.87
C ALA A 176 7.69 15.09 20.68
N TYR A 177 8.47 14.03 20.47
CA TYR A 177 9.78 13.85 21.09
C TYR A 177 10.75 14.97 20.69
N LEU A 178 10.88 15.25 19.40
CA LEU A 178 11.77 16.30 18.88
C LEU A 178 11.32 17.70 19.31
N LYS A 179 10.03 17.99 19.36
CA LYS A 179 9.53 19.29 19.88
C LYS A 179 10.01 19.54 21.30
N LYS A 180 10.05 18.50 22.13
CA LYS A 180 10.51 18.57 23.51
C LYS A 180 12.03 18.68 23.61
N GLU A 181 12.78 17.89 22.83
CA GLU A 181 14.21 17.69 23.07
C GLU A 181 15.15 18.48 22.15
N ALA A 182 14.70 18.84 20.94
CA ALA A 182 15.48 19.57 19.96
C ALA A 182 15.48 21.07 20.25
N LYS A 183 16.53 21.74 19.77
CA LYS A 183 16.65 23.20 19.76
C LYS A 183 16.26 23.76 18.39
N ASP A 184 15.96 25.05 18.39
CA ASP A 184 15.65 25.77 17.15
C ASP A 184 16.89 25.81 16.26
N GLY A 185 16.74 25.37 15.01
CA GLY A 185 17.82 25.31 14.02
C GLY A 185 18.60 23.99 14.00
N ASP A 186 18.31 23.05 14.91
CA ASP A 186 18.89 21.70 14.88
C ASP A 186 18.66 21.05 13.51
N THR A 187 19.55 20.16 13.13
CA THR A 187 19.52 19.42 11.88
C THR A 187 19.10 17.97 12.11
N ALA A 188 18.24 17.42 11.24
CA ALA A 188 17.79 16.04 11.35
C ALA A 188 17.88 15.29 10.02
N PHE A 189 18.45 14.10 10.04
CA PHE A 189 18.36 13.13 8.95
C PHE A 189 17.25 12.11 9.26
N VAL A 190 16.49 11.72 8.23
CA VAL A 190 15.40 10.74 8.35
C VAL A 190 15.58 9.65 7.29
N SER A 191 15.63 8.38 7.70
CA SER A 191 15.87 7.26 6.77
C SER A 191 14.74 7.02 5.77
N LEU A 192 13.52 7.45 6.11
CA LEU A 192 12.32 7.16 5.36
C LEU A 192 11.76 8.42 4.70
N ASP A 193 11.86 8.48 3.37
CA ASP A 193 11.44 9.65 2.57
C ASP A 193 10.03 10.14 2.92
N ARG A 194 9.04 9.25 3.00
CA ARG A 194 7.63 9.61 3.28
C ARG A 194 7.37 10.19 4.68
N ALA A 195 8.33 10.11 5.60
CA ALA A 195 8.20 10.67 6.95
C ALA A 195 8.60 12.15 7.01
N HIS A 196 9.28 12.68 6.00
CA HIS A 196 9.74 14.07 5.99
C HIS A 196 8.59 15.07 6.02
N GLU A 197 7.56 14.90 5.19
CA GLU A 197 6.47 15.87 5.07
C GLU A 197 5.61 15.95 6.34
N PRO A 198 5.18 14.83 6.96
CA PRO A 198 4.49 14.89 8.25
C PRO A 198 5.35 15.51 9.35
N LEU A 199 6.64 15.18 9.41
CA LEU A 199 7.55 15.77 10.40
C LEU A 199 7.75 17.27 10.16
N LEU A 200 7.92 17.71 8.91
CA LEU A 200 8.03 19.13 8.58
C LEU A 200 6.76 19.90 8.98
N PHE A 201 5.59 19.33 8.68
CA PHE A 201 4.30 19.89 9.06
C PHE A 201 4.18 20.01 10.58
N HIS A 202 4.55 18.96 11.32
CA HIS A 202 4.45 19.00 12.77
C HIS A 202 5.51 19.88 13.42
N MET A 203 6.73 19.99 12.88
CA MET A 203 7.84 20.66 13.56
C MET A 203 7.87 22.18 13.42
N ASP A 204 6.96 22.81 12.67
CA ASP A 204 6.84 24.27 12.55
C ASP A 204 8.18 24.98 12.25
N GLN A 205 9.00 24.39 11.38
CA GLN A 205 10.36 24.85 11.02
C GLN A 205 11.42 24.85 12.14
N LYS A 206 11.11 24.30 13.33
CA LYS A 206 12.06 24.18 14.44
C LYS A 206 13.36 23.45 14.06
N ILE A 207 13.24 22.41 13.23
CA ILE A 207 14.35 21.55 12.78
C ILE A 207 14.51 21.64 11.27
N ARG A 208 15.75 21.61 10.80
CA ARG A 208 16.13 21.54 9.38
C ARG A 208 16.36 20.08 8.98
N PHE A 209 15.46 19.55 8.16
CA PHE A 209 15.62 18.19 7.63
C PHE A 209 16.65 18.18 6.49
N VAL A 210 17.73 17.42 6.69
CA VAL A 210 18.89 17.41 5.80
C VAL A 210 18.82 16.32 4.74
N ASN A 211 19.44 16.56 3.58
CA ASN A 211 19.67 15.57 2.52
C ASN A 211 18.40 14.92 1.93
N ARG A 212 17.29 15.67 1.93
CA ARG A 212 15.98 15.28 1.34
C ARG A 212 16.03 15.05 -0.17
N LEU A 213 16.99 15.65 -0.87
CA LEU A 213 17.17 15.51 -2.30
C LEU A 213 18.56 14.95 -2.59
N LYS A 214 18.66 14.12 -3.64
CA LYS A 214 19.98 13.66 -4.14
C LYS A 214 20.81 14.86 -4.57
N ARG A 215 22.11 14.84 -4.22
CA ARG A 215 23.09 15.81 -4.68
C ARG A 215 23.10 15.93 -6.21
N VAL A 216 22.79 14.88 -6.96
CA VAL A 216 22.82 14.88 -8.44
C VAL A 216 21.43 14.94 -9.08
N ASN A 217 20.38 15.29 -8.32
CA ASN A 217 19.04 15.37 -8.90
C ASN A 217 18.89 16.56 -9.85
N ASN A 218 19.33 16.38 -11.10
CA ASN A 218 19.22 17.36 -12.17
C ASN A 218 17.84 17.34 -12.84
N LEU A 219 16.96 16.42 -12.47
CA LEU A 219 15.66 16.22 -13.12
C LEU A 219 14.59 17.17 -12.60
N VAL A 220 14.55 17.43 -11.28
CA VAL A 220 13.40 18.11 -10.67
C VAL A 220 13.55 19.64 -10.74
N PHE A 221 14.76 20.20 -10.61
CA PHE A 221 14.97 21.67 -10.64
C PHE A 221 16.33 22.09 -11.23
N PRO A 222 16.63 21.82 -12.52
CA PRO A 222 17.94 22.13 -13.10
C PRO A 222 18.31 23.62 -13.04
N LYS A 223 17.32 24.52 -13.15
CA LYS A 223 17.55 25.98 -13.18
C LYS A 223 17.60 26.64 -11.79
N ASN A 224 16.91 26.07 -10.80
CA ASN A 224 16.76 26.69 -9.47
C ASN A 224 17.63 26.04 -8.40
N ARG A 225 18.47 25.08 -8.78
CA ARG A 225 19.30 24.32 -7.84
C ARG A 225 20.21 25.21 -6.99
N ALA A 226 20.79 26.26 -7.57
CA ALA A 226 21.64 27.22 -6.86
C ALA A 226 20.89 28.04 -5.79
N ASN A 227 19.55 28.10 -5.87
CA ASN A 227 18.71 28.87 -4.96
C ASN A 227 18.11 28.01 -3.84
N LEU A 228 18.32 26.69 -3.87
CA LEU A 228 17.87 25.81 -2.80
C LEU A 228 18.85 25.89 -1.62
N PRO A 229 18.38 25.79 -0.36
CA PRO A 229 19.27 25.74 0.79
C PRO A 229 20.17 24.50 0.75
N GLU A 230 21.46 24.67 1.09
CA GLU A 230 22.47 23.61 1.02
C GLU A 230 22.09 22.37 1.82
N TYR A 231 21.46 22.58 2.98
CA TYR A 231 21.04 21.49 3.86
C TYR A 231 20.08 20.51 3.17
N VAL A 232 19.35 20.92 2.12
CA VAL A 232 18.38 20.08 1.41
C VAL A 232 19.05 19.04 0.51
N TYR A 233 20.24 19.31 -0.04
CA TYR A 233 20.84 18.49 -1.12
C TYR A 233 22.31 18.08 -0.93
N ALA A 234 23.07 18.74 -0.05
CA ALA A 234 24.49 18.49 0.12
C ALA A 234 24.97 18.80 1.54
N PHE A 235 24.16 18.50 2.55
CA PHE A 235 24.59 18.65 3.94
C PHE A 235 25.69 17.64 4.24
N THR A 236 26.93 18.10 4.33
CA THR A 236 28.12 17.26 4.61
C THR A 236 28.45 17.13 6.10
N GLY A 237 27.75 17.87 6.96
CA GLY A 237 27.93 17.81 8.40
C GLY A 237 27.30 16.56 9.03
N GLN A 238 27.66 16.31 10.29
CA GLN A 238 26.96 15.35 11.13
C GLN A 238 25.68 16.00 11.70
N PRO A 239 24.48 15.48 11.38
CA PRO A 239 23.24 16.07 11.87
C PRO A 239 23.12 15.96 13.39
N ASP A 240 22.33 16.84 14.00
CA ASP A 240 22.07 16.77 15.44
C ASP A 240 21.19 15.56 15.80
N TRP A 241 20.36 15.12 14.84
CA TRP A 241 19.43 14.00 14.97
C TRP A 241 19.49 13.06 13.77
N ILE A 242 19.49 11.76 14.03
CA ILE A 242 19.31 10.71 13.00
C ILE A 242 18.07 9.91 13.39
N ILE A 243 17.10 9.79 12.49
CA ILE A 243 15.82 9.15 12.77
C ILE A 243 15.63 8.00 11.79
N LEU A 244 15.60 6.78 12.33
CA LEU A 244 15.46 5.56 11.55
C LEU A 244 14.05 4.99 11.69
N PHE A 245 13.28 5.03 10.60
CA PHE A 245 11.95 4.44 10.48
C PHE A 245 12.02 3.13 9.68
N GLY A 246 12.66 2.11 10.25
CA GLY A 246 12.83 0.85 9.56
C GLY A 246 13.33 -0.26 10.47
N LYS A 247 13.53 -1.43 9.88
CA LYS A 247 14.07 -2.57 10.61
C LYS A 247 15.51 -2.25 10.99
N ARG A 248 15.85 -2.30 12.27
CA ARG A 248 17.16 -1.85 12.78
C ARG A 248 18.34 -2.32 11.92
N ARG A 249 18.40 -3.60 11.54
CA ARG A 249 19.49 -4.15 10.70
C ARG A 249 19.54 -3.56 9.29
N VAL A 250 18.36 -3.34 8.68
CA VAL A 250 18.25 -2.77 7.33
C VAL A 250 18.64 -1.30 7.37
N ASP A 251 18.13 -0.53 8.33
CA ASP A 251 18.41 0.90 8.40
C ASP A 251 19.83 1.20 8.87
N LEU A 252 20.39 0.40 9.77
CA LEU A 252 21.82 0.49 10.10
C LEU A 252 22.67 0.18 8.88
N SER A 253 22.28 -0.80 8.04
CA SER A 253 22.99 -1.04 6.78
C SER A 253 22.82 0.11 5.78
N LEU A 254 21.75 0.90 5.84
CA LEU A 254 21.65 2.14 5.04
C LEU A 254 22.65 3.20 5.50
N LEU A 255 23.00 3.20 6.79
CA LEU A 255 24.03 4.09 7.34
C LEU A 255 25.45 3.58 7.10
N THR A 256 25.66 2.25 7.10
CA THR A 256 27.01 1.64 7.14
C THR A 256 27.42 0.85 5.90
N SER A 257 26.50 0.41 5.04
CA SER A 257 26.84 -0.50 3.94
C SER A 257 27.47 0.22 2.75
N GLU A 258 28.62 -0.29 2.33
CA GLU A 258 29.31 0.18 1.15
C GLU A 258 28.76 -0.38 -0.18
N GLU A 259 27.79 -1.29 -0.20
CA GLU A 259 27.55 -2.04 -1.45
C GLU A 259 26.10 -2.14 -1.89
N THR A 260 25.14 -1.69 -1.09
CA THR A 260 23.75 -2.07 -1.34
C THR A 260 22.83 -0.88 -1.21
N PHE A 261 22.75 -0.08 -2.28
CA PHE A 261 21.51 0.30 -2.96
C PHE A 261 21.88 1.19 -4.16
N ASP A 262 21.36 0.86 -5.34
CA ASP A 262 21.47 1.60 -6.60
C ASP A 262 20.64 2.92 -6.56
N TYR A 263 20.88 3.71 -5.50
CA TYR A 263 20.63 5.13 -5.34
C TYR A 263 22.03 5.79 -5.34
N ARG A 264 22.75 5.67 -6.47
CA ARG A 264 24.21 5.81 -6.70
C ARG A 264 25.01 6.99 -6.10
N ASP A 265 24.48 7.83 -5.23
CA ASP A 265 25.25 8.97 -4.70
C ASP A 265 24.99 9.37 -3.24
N TYR A 266 24.29 8.55 -2.43
CA TYR A 266 24.06 8.87 -1.00
C TYR A 266 25.17 8.43 -0.04
N LYS A 267 26.06 7.53 -0.48
CA LYS A 267 27.17 6.99 0.32
C LYS A 267 28.05 8.04 1.00
N THR A 268 28.28 9.15 0.32
CA THR A 268 29.15 10.24 0.75
C THR A 268 28.40 11.36 1.45
N ILE A 269 27.07 11.30 1.50
CA ILE A 269 26.25 12.48 1.79
C ILE A 269 26.13 12.75 3.30
N LEU A 270 26.24 11.77 4.19
CA LEU A 270 26.10 12.03 5.62
C LEU A 270 27.41 12.00 6.41
N GLY A 271 28.46 11.34 5.92
CA GLY A 271 29.70 11.15 6.68
C GLY A 271 29.50 10.46 8.05
N ILE A 272 28.33 9.84 8.28
CA ILE A 272 28.01 9.10 9.51
C ILE A 272 28.54 7.68 9.33
N ALA A 273 29.87 7.55 9.32
CA ALA A 273 30.52 6.24 9.36
C ALA A 273 30.41 5.60 10.76
N ASP A 274 30.11 6.41 11.78
CA ASP A 274 30.11 6.00 13.18
C ASP A 274 29.00 6.71 13.98
N LEU A 275 28.28 5.92 14.77
CA LEU A 275 27.23 6.37 15.69
C LEU A 275 27.76 6.59 17.12
N SER A 276 29.05 6.38 17.40
CA SER A 276 29.66 6.54 18.73
C SER A 276 29.46 7.94 19.34
N GLY A 277 29.39 8.95 18.49
CA GLY A 277 29.09 10.34 18.84
C GLY A 277 27.62 10.62 19.18
N TYR A 278 26.76 9.60 19.17
CA TYR A 278 25.33 9.73 19.41
C TYR A 278 24.86 8.89 20.61
N GLU A 279 23.78 9.34 21.22
CA GLU A 279 22.99 8.63 22.21
C GLU A 279 21.75 8.02 21.52
N GLU A 280 21.53 6.72 21.71
CA GLU A 280 20.38 6.00 21.14
C GLU A 280 19.15 6.17 22.04
N VAL A 281 18.03 6.55 21.41
CA VAL A 281 16.71 6.65 22.02
C VAL A 281 15.75 5.83 21.19
N ILE A 282 14.99 4.98 21.86
CA ILE A 282 14.09 4.03 21.21
C ILE A 282 12.67 4.44 21.51
N LEU A 283 11.90 4.74 20.46
CA LEU A 283 10.47 4.99 20.59
C LEU A 283 9.71 3.68 20.37
N PRO A 284 8.92 3.20 21.34
CA PRO A 284 8.22 1.91 21.25
C PRO A 284 6.96 2.02 20.37
N VAL A 285 7.15 2.42 19.10
CA VAL A 285 6.11 2.54 18.08
C VAL A 285 6.55 1.83 16.80
N TYR A 286 5.61 1.19 16.11
CA TYR A 286 5.87 0.53 14.84
C TYR A 286 6.35 1.53 13.80
N PHE A 287 7.53 1.28 13.23
CA PHE A 287 8.23 2.23 12.37
C PHE A 287 7.43 2.66 11.14
N SER A 288 6.56 1.79 10.64
CA SER A 288 5.77 2.08 9.45
C SER A 288 4.44 2.68 9.87
N ASN A 289 4.14 3.88 9.37
CA ASN A 289 2.79 4.39 9.47
C ASN A 289 1.86 3.54 8.61
N LEU A 290 1.00 2.77 9.29
CA LEU A 290 0.00 1.91 8.69
C LEU A 290 -1.43 2.44 8.89
N SER A 291 -1.64 3.68 9.35
CA SER A 291 -3.00 4.26 9.45
C SER A 291 -3.51 4.76 8.09
N ARG A 292 -2.67 4.72 7.06
CA ARG A 292 -3.00 5.20 5.72
C ARG A 292 -3.78 4.12 4.96
N PRO A 293 -5.03 4.38 4.54
CA PRO A 293 -5.90 3.37 3.93
C PRO A 293 -5.39 2.88 2.56
N GLU A 294 -4.49 3.64 1.91
CA GLU A 294 -3.86 3.23 0.67
C GLU A 294 -2.69 2.25 0.85
N ILE A 295 -2.26 2.00 2.09
CA ILE A 295 -1.17 1.07 2.37
C ILE A 295 -1.74 -0.33 2.49
N ASP A 296 -1.18 -1.26 1.71
CA ASP A 296 -1.68 -2.64 1.64
C ASP A 296 -1.52 -3.45 2.94
N LEU A 297 -0.68 -2.95 3.85
CA LEU A 297 -0.47 -3.48 5.18
C LEU A 297 -1.36 -2.80 6.23
N HIS A 298 -2.32 -1.96 5.81
CA HIS A 298 -3.25 -1.30 6.71
C HIS A 298 -4.01 -2.33 7.55
N SER A 299 -3.73 -2.32 8.85
CA SER A 299 -4.25 -3.31 9.80
C SER A 299 -5.51 -2.83 10.51
N PHE A 300 -5.93 -1.57 10.29
CA PHE A 300 -6.99 -0.87 11.02
C PHE A 300 -6.88 -0.98 12.56
N LYS A 301 -5.67 -1.25 13.04
CA LYS A 301 -5.34 -1.41 14.45
C LYS A 301 -3.90 -1.05 14.68
N LYS A 302 -3.63 -0.54 15.87
CA LYS A 302 -2.27 -0.33 16.36
C LYS A 302 -1.49 -1.66 16.32
N ILE A 303 -0.30 -1.61 15.74
CA ILE A 303 0.64 -2.73 15.78
C ILE A 303 1.57 -2.52 16.96
N GLU A 304 1.63 -3.51 17.84
CA GLU A 304 2.64 -3.56 18.89
C GLU A 304 3.99 -3.96 18.26
N PRO A 305 4.99 -3.07 18.28
CA PRO A 305 6.24 -3.31 17.58
C PRO A 305 7.10 -4.33 18.33
N LYS A 306 7.78 -5.20 17.58
CA LYS A 306 8.97 -5.89 18.10
C LYS A 306 10.12 -4.89 18.19
N TYR A 307 11.14 -5.20 18.99
CA TYR A 307 12.32 -4.34 19.15
C TYR A 307 12.91 -3.88 17.81
N GLU A 308 13.11 -4.81 16.86
CA GLU A 308 13.68 -4.45 15.56
C GLU A 308 12.73 -3.64 14.67
N ASP A 309 11.43 -3.56 14.98
CA ASP A 309 10.41 -2.84 14.22
C ASP A 309 10.04 -1.48 14.86
N GLN A 310 10.88 -0.97 15.76
CA GLN A 310 10.68 0.31 16.45
C GLN A 310 11.32 1.48 15.69
N VAL A 311 11.00 2.71 16.11
CA VAL A 311 11.70 3.91 15.62
C VAL A 311 12.92 4.18 16.49
N PHE A 312 14.08 4.30 15.86
CA PHE A 312 15.35 4.61 16.54
C PHE A 312 15.73 6.06 16.26
N ILE A 313 16.04 6.81 17.32
CA ILE A 313 16.52 8.18 17.24
C ILE A 313 17.93 8.20 17.83
N TYR A 314 18.89 8.72 17.08
CA TYR A 314 20.24 8.97 17.55
C TYR A 314 20.40 10.48 17.75
N ARG A 315 20.65 10.89 19.00
CA ARG A 315 20.90 12.28 19.38
C ARG A 315 22.38 12.54 19.49
N LYS A 316 22.91 13.57 18.84
CA LYS A 316 24.33 13.92 18.95
C LYS A 316 24.68 14.27 20.40
N LYS A 317 25.73 13.66 20.95
CA LYS A 317 26.22 13.94 22.31
C LYS A 317 26.72 15.39 22.38
N LYS A 318 26.40 16.10 23.47
CA LYS A 318 26.99 17.41 23.73
C LYS A 318 28.48 17.21 24.02
N GLN A 319 29.32 17.83 23.20
CA GLN A 319 30.77 17.92 23.47
C GLN A 319 31.06 18.97 24.53
#